data_AF-A0A914XAJ8-F1
#
_entry.id   AF-A0A914XAJ8-F1
#
_cell.length_a   1.000
_cell.length_b   1.000
_cell.length_c   1.000
_cell.angle_alpha   90.00
_cell.angle_beta   90.00
_cell.angle_gamma   90.00
#
_symmetry.space_group_name_H-M   'P 1'
#
loop_
_entity.id
_entity.type
_entity.pdbx_description
1 polymer ?
#
loop_
_entity_poly.entity_id
_entity_poly.type
_entity_poly.pdbx_seq_one_letter_code
_entity_poly.pdbx_strand_id
1 'polypeptide(L)'
;MKVLIVLAVLCAFVYAKPQEKGLGEEIECDLCHYFGPTLEDWADKELSEIDDFMKAECRMIPFIADKCVQWVADHLDEIVILLKTDECISGCIACNKVCGCDFTNCKPSCRKECPSC
;
A
#
# COMPACT_ATOMS: atom_id res chain seq x y z
N MET A 1 -32.06 -5.45 33.07
CA MET A 1 -30.64 -5.10 32.88
C MET A 1 -29.87 -6.27 32.25
N LYS A 2 -30.18 -6.67 31.01
CA LYS A 2 -29.47 -7.77 30.30
C LYS A 2 -29.46 -7.59 28.76
N VAL A 3 -29.91 -6.44 28.26
CA VAL A 3 -30.12 -6.18 26.82
C VAL A 3 -29.07 -5.22 26.25
N LEU A 4 -28.26 -4.58 27.11
CA LEU A 4 -27.29 -3.55 26.69
C LEU A 4 -25.92 -4.09 26.24
N ILE A 5 -25.67 -5.41 26.33
CA ILE A 5 -24.35 -5.99 26.00
C ILE A 5 -24.28 -6.50 24.55
N VAL A 6 -25.43 -6.66 23.87
CA VAL A 6 -25.46 -7.27 22.53
C VAL A 6 -25.05 -6.29 21.42
N LEU A 7 -25.10 -4.97 21.66
CA LEU A 7 -24.78 -3.95 20.63
C LEU A 7 -23.28 -3.67 20.47
N ALA A 8 -22.42 -4.03 21.42
CA ALA A 8 -20.98 -3.76 21.35
C ALA A 8 -20.19 -4.82 20.56
N VAL A 9 -20.80 -5.96 20.23
CA VAL A 9 -20.10 -7.09 19.57
C VAL A 9 -20.17 -7.01 18.04
N LEU A 10 -20.97 -6.10 17.47
CA LEU A 10 -21.17 -6.00 16.02
C LEU A 10 -20.21 -5.03 15.29
N CYS A 11 -19.39 -4.25 16.00
CA CYS A 11 -18.35 -3.41 15.37
C CYS A 11 -16.96 -4.08 15.31
N ALA A 12 -16.83 -5.31 15.83
CA ALA A 12 -15.59 -6.06 15.80
C ALA A 12 -15.44 -6.97 14.57
N PHE A 13 -16.32 -6.84 13.58
CA PHE A 13 -15.99 -7.26 12.21
C PHE A 13 -15.05 -6.23 11.60
N VAL A 14 -13.88 -6.07 12.22
CA VAL A 14 -12.67 -5.78 11.46
C VAL A 14 -12.68 -6.85 10.38
N TYR A 15 -12.82 -6.40 9.13
CA TYR A 15 -12.60 -7.19 7.94
C TYR A 15 -11.19 -7.80 8.06
N ALA A 16 -11.07 -8.92 8.74
CA ALA A 16 -9.95 -9.81 8.58
C ALA A 16 -10.14 -10.41 7.20
N LYS A 17 -9.64 -9.70 6.18
CA LYS A 17 -9.42 -10.29 4.86
C LYS A 17 -8.70 -11.62 5.12
N PRO A 18 -9.21 -12.75 4.61
CA PRO A 18 -8.46 -13.98 4.68
C PRO A 18 -7.10 -13.70 4.00
N GLN A 19 -5.99 -13.95 4.70
CA GLN A 19 -4.68 -14.04 4.05
C GLN A 19 -4.75 -15.26 3.11
N GLU A 20 -5.27 -15.04 1.91
CA GLU A 20 -4.98 -15.90 0.77
C GLU A 20 -3.45 -15.97 0.68
N LYS A 21 -2.92 -17.19 0.48
CA LYS A 21 -1.49 -17.44 0.44
C LYS A 21 -0.85 -16.39 -0.44
N GLY A 22 -0.10 -15.50 0.22
CA GLY A 22 0.39 -14.26 -0.36
C GLY A 22 1.04 -14.52 -1.69
N LEU A 23 0.94 -13.52 -2.55
CA LEU A 23 1.88 -13.39 -3.63
C LEU A 23 3.27 -13.61 -3.02
N GLY A 24 4.09 -14.52 -3.58
CA GLY A 24 5.33 -14.93 -2.91
C GLY A 24 6.06 -13.67 -2.44
N GLU A 25 6.36 -13.56 -1.15
CA GLU A 25 6.76 -12.32 -0.44
C GLU A 25 7.80 -11.50 -1.23
N GLU A 26 8.67 -12.19 -1.96
CA GLU A 26 9.64 -11.64 -2.92
C GLU A 26 9.00 -10.78 -4.04
N ILE A 27 7.93 -11.26 -4.69
CA ILE A 27 7.22 -10.53 -5.76
C ILE A 27 6.46 -9.33 -5.19
N GLU A 28 5.84 -9.44 -4.01
CA GLU A 28 5.20 -8.30 -3.35
C GLU A 28 6.24 -7.20 -3.09
N CYS A 29 7.42 -7.59 -2.58
CA CYS A 29 8.53 -6.68 -2.38
C CYS A 29 9.06 -6.10 -3.70
N ASP A 30 9.22 -6.90 -4.75
CA ASP A 30 9.66 -6.39 -6.06
C ASP A 30 8.68 -5.35 -6.62
N LEU A 31 7.37 -5.58 -6.49
CA LEU A 31 6.33 -4.62 -6.88
C LEU A 31 6.35 -3.37 -5.99
N CYS A 32 6.50 -3.55 -4.67
CA CYS A 32 6.63 -2.47 -3.70
C CYS A 32 7.86 -1.58 -4.02
N HIS A 33 8.99 -2.18 -4.40
CA HIS A 33 10.20 -1.47 -4.81
C HIS A 33 10.03 -0.77 -6.17
N TYR A 34 9.36 -1.42 -7.12
CA TYR A 34 9.10 -0.88 -8.45
C TYR A 34 8.13 0.31 -8.42
N PHE A 35 7.00 0.18 -7.71
CA PHE A 35 5.95 1.20 -7.69
C PHE A 35 6.12 2.24 -6.58
N GLY A 36 6.84 1.94 -5.50
CA GLY A 36 7.00 2.85 -4.36
C GLY A 36 7.36 4.29 -4.77
N PRO A 37 8.43 4.53 -5.54
CA PRO A 37 8.79 5.88 -5.99
C PRO A 37 7.68 6.56 -6.81
N THR A 38 7.00 5.81 -7.68
CA THR A 38 5.89 6.32 -8.48
C THR A 38 4.68 6.67 -7.60
N LEU A 39 4.37 5.85 -6.60
CA LEU A 39 3.31 6.13 -5.64
C LEU A 39 3.61 7.37 -4.81
N GLU A 40 4.87 7.56 -4.43
CA GLU A 40 5.32 8.81 -3.81
C GLU A 40 5.04 9.98 -4.73
N ASP A 41 5.46 9.93 -6.00
CA ASP A 41 5.23 10.98 -7.00
C ASP A 41 3.74 11.28 -7.24
N TRP A 42 2.89 10.29 -7.03
CA TRP A 42 1.45 10.38 -7.27
C TRP A 42 0.63 10.58 -5.99
N ALA A 43 1.26 10.76 -4.82
CA ALA A 43 0.56 10.82 -3.54
C ALA A 43 -0.48 11.96 -3.44
N ASP A 44 -0.35 13.02 -4.23
CA ASP A 44 -1.33 14.14 -4.28
C ASP A 44 -2.52 13.89 -5.22
N LYS A 45 -2.54 12.75 -5.93
CA LYS A 45 -3.62 12.39 -6.86
C LYS A 45 -4.79 11.73 -6.15
N GLU A 46 -5.93 11.69 -6.84
CA GLU A 46 -7.07 10.91 -6.37
C GLU A 46 -6.76 9.42 -6.44
N LEU A 47 -7.22 8.65 -5.45
CA LEU A 47 -6.89 7.23 -5.33
C LEU A 47 -7.32 6.43 -6.58
N SER A 48 -8.46 6.79 -7.19
CA SER A 48 -8.92 6.19 -8.44
C SER A 48 -7.98 6.44 -9.62
N GLU A 49 -7.36 7.62 -9.71
CA GLU A 49 -6.38 7.91 -10.77
C GLU A 49 -5.12 7.07 -10.59
N ILE A 50 -4.70 6.87 -9.33
CA ILE A 50 -3.54 6.04 -9.00
C ILE A 50 -3.85 4.57 -9.29
N ASP A 51 -5.03 4.08 -8.90
CA ASP A 51 -5.47 2.70 -9.16
C ASP A 51 -5.54 2.38 -10.66
N ASP A 52 -6.15 3.26 -11.45
CA ASP A 52 -6.23 3.11 -12.91
C ASP A 52 -4.83 3.09 -13.55
N PHE A 53 -3.94 3.99 -13.12
CA PHE A 53 -2.56 4.04 -13.59
C PHE A 53 -1.80 2.76 -13.24
N MET A 54 -1.85 2.31 -11.98
CA MET A 54 -1.14 1.11 -11.53
C MET A 54 -1.64 -0.15 -12.22
N LYS A 55 -2.96 -0.27 -12.42
CA LYS A 55 -3.54 -1.37 -13.22
C LYS A 55 -3.11 -1.33 -14.68
N ALA A 56 -2.92 -0.14 -15.26
CA ALA A 56 -2.38 -0.01 -16.61
C ALA A 56 -0.91 -0.45 -16.67
N GLU A 57 -0.08 -0.04 -15.71
CA GLU A 57 1.32 -0.48 -15.58
C GLU A 57 1.42 -2.00 -15.38
N CYS A 58 0.55 -2.59 -14.56
CA CYS A 58 0.51 -4.04 -14.36
C CYS A 58 0.32 -4.83 -15.67
N ARG A 59 -0.43 -4.28 -16.63
CA ARG A 59 -0.63 -4.92 -17.95
C ARG A 59 0.62 -4.92 -18.82
N MET A 60 1.59 -4.04 -18.52
CA MET A 60 2.86 -3.96 -19.22
C MET A 60 3.86 -5.05 -18.78
N ILE A 61 3.55 -5.78 -17.70
CA ILE A 61 4.40 -6.85 -17.16
C ILE A 61 3.70 -8.22 -17.35
N PRO A 62 3.71 -8.79 -18.57
CA PRO A 62 2.84 -9.91 -18.93
C PRO A 62 3.04 -11.18 -18.10
N PHE A 63 4.23 -11.39 -17.53
CA PHE A 63 4.53 -12.59 -16.72
C PHE A 63 3.94 -12.55 -15.30
N ILE A 64 3.58 -11.35 -14.82
CA ILE A 64 3.04 -11.14 -13.46
C ILE A 64 1.81 -10.23 -13.46
N ALA A 65 1.16 -10.01 -14.60
CA ALA A 65 0.08 -9.02 -14.71
C ALA A 65 -1.04 -9.24 -13.70
N ASP A 66 -1.55 -10.48 -13.58
CA ASP A 66 -2.61 -10.82 -12.62
C ASP A 66 -2.17 -10.63 -11.17
N LYS A 67 -0.92 -11.03 -10.89
CA LYS A 67 -0.28 -10.88 -9.59
C LYS A 67 -0.08 -9.42 -9.20
N CYS A 68 0.28 -8.59 -10.16
CA CYS A 68 0.43 -7.15 -10.00
C CYS A 68 -0.94 -6.49 -9.75
N VAL A 69 -1.97 -6.84 -10.52
CA VAL A 69 -3.33 -6.33 -10.29
C VAL A 69 -3.86 -6.73 -8.92
N GLN A 70 -3.57 -7.95 -8.47
CA GLN A 70 -3.91 -8.41 -7.13
C GLN A 70 -3.18 -7.59 -6.06
N TRP A 71 -1.86 -7.37 -6.21
CA TRP A 71 -1.08 -6.53 -5.31
C TRP A 71 -1.64 -5.10 -5.21
N VAL A 72 -2.03 -4.50 -6.34
CA VAL A 72 -2.70 -3.19 -6.36
C VAL A 72 -3.99 -3.24 -5.52
N ALA A 73 -4.82 -4.26 -5.71
CA ALA A 73 -6.07 -4.41 -4.97
C ALA A 73 -5.89 -4.67 -3.46
N ASP A 74 -4.73 -5.21 -3.06
CA ASP A 74 -4.46 -5.57 -1.68
C ASP A 74 -3.72 -4.49 -0.89
N HIS A 75 -2.84 -3.72 -1.53
CA HIS A 75 -1.91 -2.83 -0.82
C HIS A 75 -2.02 -1.34 -1.21
N LEU A 76 -2.53 -1.01 -2.40
CA LEU A 76 -2.45 0.36 -2.93
C LEU A 76 -3.07 1.39 -1.99
N ASP A 77 -4.30 1.14 -1.54
CA ASP A 77 -5.06 2.05 -0.68
C ASP A 77 -4.29 2.38 0.60
N GLU A 78 -3.71 1.36 1.25
CA GLU A 78 -2.96 1.53 2.49
C GLU A 78 -1.67 2.34 2.27
N ILE A 79 -0.93 2.05 1.19
CA ILE A 79 0.30 2.78 0.84
C ILE A 79 -0.02 4.25 0.55
N VAL A 80 -1.07 4.53 -0.24
CA VAL A 80 -1.48 5.90 -0.57
C VAL A 80 -1.97 6.64 0.68
N ILE A 81 -2.69 5.98 1.59
CA ILE A 81 -3.09 6.58 2.87
C ILE A 81 -1.85 6.97 3.70
N LEU A 82 -0.84 6.10 3.79
CA LEU A 82 0.41 6.43 4.50
C LEU A 82 1.08 7.65 3.89
N LEU A 83 1.22 7.69 2.56
CA LEU A 83 1.86 8.81 1.85
C LEU A 83 1.09 10.14 1.99
N LYS A 84 -0.24 10.08 2.09
CA LYS A 84 -1.08 11.27 2.32
C LYS A 84 -1.08 11.75 3.76
N THR A 85 -0.85 10.85 4.71
CA THR A 85 -0.93 11.16 6.16
C THR A 85 0.41 11.55 6.76
N ASP A 86 1.52 11.02 6.25
CA ASP A 86 2.88 11.35 6.69
C ASP A 86 3.65 11.99 5.54
N GLU A 87 3.76 13.31 5.56
CA GLU A 87 4.42 14.08 4.50
C GLU A 87 5.93 13.78 4.35
N CYS A 88 6.52 13.10 5.34
CA CYS A 88 7.94 12.73 5.33
C CYS A 88 8.17 11.24 5.05
N ILE A 89 7.11 10.45 4.88
CA ILE A 89 7.24 9.05 4.46
C ILE A 89 7.50 9.00 2.95
N SER A 90 8.57 8.31 2.54
CA SER A 90 8.77 8.01 1.12
C SER A 90 7.92 6.82 0.70
N GLY A 91 7.73 6.70 -0.62
CA GLY A 91 7.07 5.54 -1.20
C GLY A 91 7.77 4.23 -0.82
N CYS A 92 9.09 4.24 -0.76
CA CYS A 92 9.89 3.10 -0.31
C CYS A 92 9.56 2.69 1.14
N ILE A 93 9.51 3.66 2.07
CA ILE A 93 9.21 3.39 3.48
C ILE A 93 7.74 2.96 3.65
N ALA A 94 6.81 3.62 2.96
CA ALA A 94 5.38 3.26 2.98
C ALA A 94 5.17 1.83 2.46
N CYS A 95 5.79 1.50 1.33
CA CYS A 95 5.82 0.15 0.76
C CYS A 95 6.38 -0.89 1.75
N ASN A 96 7.53 -0.64 2.39
CA ASN A 96 8.07 -1.56 3.40
C ASN A 96 7.11 -1.82 4.55
N LYS A 97 6.45 -0.77 5.05
CA LYS A 97 5.51 -0.89 6.16
C LYS A 97 4.31 -1.77 5.79
N VAL A 98 3.82 -1.68 4.56
CA VAL A 98 2.62 -2.41 4.10
C VAL A 98 2.96 -3.82 3.61
N CYS A 99 4.00 -3.97 2.79
CA CYS A 99 4.43 -5.25 2.22
C CYS A 99 5.28 -6.10 3.19
N GLY A 100 5.72 -5.54 4.33
CA GLY A 100 6.61 -6.26 5.27
C GLY A 100 8.04 -6.45 4.78
N CYS A 101 8.47 -5.68 3.78
CA CYS A 101 9.79 -5.79 3.15
C CYS A 101 10.90 -5.14 3.98
N ASP A 102 12.11 -5.69 3.90
CA ASP A 102 13.31 -5.11 4.51
C ASP A 102 14.22 -4.45 3.46
N PHE A 103 13.79 -3.30 2.91
CA PHE A 103 14.69 -2.46 2.11
C PHE A 103 15.53 -1.56 3.02
N THR A 104 16.77 -1.98 3.25
CA THR A 104 17.76 -1.26 4.09
C THR A 104 18.17 0.11 3.56
N ASN A 105 17.78 0.49 2.33
CA ASN A 105 18.21 1.72 1.66
C ASN A 105 17.08 2.74 1.41
N CYS A 106 15.90 2.57 2.02
CA CYS A 106 14.86 3.58 1.91
C CYS A 106 15.27 4.89 2.61
N LYS A 107 15.16 6.01 1.89
CA LYS A 107 15.31 7.36 2.47
C LYS A 107 13.95 8.00 2.73
N PRO A 108 13.83 8.93 3.68
CA PRO A 108 12.62 9.74 3.86
C PRO A 108 12.23 10.51 2.60
N SER A 109 10.96 10.92 2.49
CA SER A 109 10.50 11.76 1.38
C SER A 109 11.04 13.18 1.52
N CYS A 110 11.44 13.78 0.39
CA CYS A 110 11.80 15.20 0.28
C CYS A 110 10.79 15.99 -0.55
N ARG A 111 9.56 15.48 -0.67
CA ARG A 111 8.44 16.14 -1.34
C ARG A 111 8.04 17.44 -0.64
N LYS A 112 8.26 17.53 0.68
CA LYS A 112 8.00 18.72 1.52
C LYS A 112 9.20 18.96 2.45
N GLU A 113 9.16 20.07 3.21
CA GLU A 113 10.20 20.46 4.16
C GLU A 113 10.31 19.44 5.32
N CYS A 114 10.96 18.31 5.06
CA CYS A 114 11.24 17.28 6.03
C CYS A 114 12.64 17.49 6.61
N PRO A 115 12.82 17.50 7.94
CA PRO A 115 14.10 17.84 8.59
C PRO A 115 15.23 16.83 8.36
N SER A 116 14.91 15.68 7.77
CA SER A 116 15.82 14.61 7.39
C SER A 116 16.17 14.60 5.89
N CYS A 117 15.72 15.64 5.17
CA CYS A 117 16.15 16.05 3.85
C CYS A 117 17.07 17.29 4.00
#